data_AF-A0A2S5MVE2-F1
#
_entry.id   AF-A0A2S5MVE2-F1
#
_cell.length_a   1.000
_cell.length_b   1.000
_cell.length_c   1.000
_cell.angle_alpha   90.00
_cell.angle_beta   90.00
_cell.angle_gamma   90.00
#
_symmetry.space_group_name_H-M   'P 1'
#
loop_
_entity.id
_entity.type
_entity.pdbx_description
1 polymer ?
#
loop_
_entity_poly.entity_id
_entity_poly.type
_entity_poly.pdbx_seq_one_letter_code
_entity_poly.pdbx_strand_id
1 'polypeptide(L)' 'MSHKIVFLDRETLDANVRKPNFPHEYTEHAQTAPDQIVERLKGATICITNKVPLREATL' A
#
# COMPACT_ATOMS: atom_id res chain seq x y z
N MET A 1 -0.25 16.05 11.93
CA MET A 1 0.63 15.14 11.18
C MET A 1 -0.23 14.51 10.08
N SER A 2 0.15 14.60 8.81
CA SER A 2 -0.56 13.91 7.71
C SER A 2 0.02 12.50 7.57
N HIS A 3 -0.83 11.47 7.45
CA HIS A 3 -0.38 10.10 7.19
C HIS A 3 -0.16 9.88 5.68
N LYS A 4 0.71 8.92 5.31
CA LYS A 4 0.87 8.46 3.93
C LYS A 4 0.45 7.00 3.85
N ILE A 5 -0.59 6.75 3.08
CA ILE A 5 -1.21 5.43 2.90
C ILE A 5 -0.85 4.90 1.53
N VAL A 6 -0.30 3.69 1.46
CA VAL A 6 0.06 3.02 0.21
C VAL A 6 -0.65 1.68 0.11
N PHE A 7 -1.39 1.48 -0.99
CA PHE A 7 -1.99 0.19 -1.34
C PHE A 7 -1.16 -0.48 -2.46
N LEU A 8 -0.56 -1.63 -2.16
CA LEU A 8 0.38 -2.31 -3.05
C LEU A 8 -0.26 -3.12 -4.20
N ASP A 9 -1.51 -3.57 -4.08
CA ASP A 9 -2.10 -4.53 -5.02
C ASP A 9 -3.62 -4.42 -5.15
N ARG A 10 -4.05 -3.27 -5.70
CA ARG A 10 -5.47 -2.94 -5.84
C ARG A 10 -6.15 -3.70 -6.99
N GLU A 11 -5.46 -4.08 -8.05
CA GLU A 11 -6.05 -4.52 -9.33
C GLU A 11 -7.11 -5.62 -9.18
N THR A 12 -6.86 -6.61 -8.33
CA THR A 12 -7.74 -7.79 -8.17
C THR A 12 -8.72 -7.69 -7.01
N LEU A 13 -8.74 -6.57 -6.27
CA LEU A 13 -9.67 -6.39 -5.16
C LEU A 13 -11.07 -5.98 -5.69
N ASP A 14 -12.02 -6.89 -5.65
CA ASP A 14 -13.42 -6.61 -6.01
C ASP A 14 -14.20 -5.99 -4.83
N ALA A 15 -13.79 -4.79 -4.42
CA ALA A 15 -14.44 -4.04 -3.36
C ALA A 15 -14.25 -2.52 -3.51
N ASN A 16 -15.27 -1.74 -3.15
CA ASN A 16 -15.10 -0.30 -3.00
C ASN A 16 -14.37 0.00 -1.68
N VAL A 17 -13.12 0.44 -1.77
CA VAL A 17 -12.27 0.71 -0.60
C VAL A 17 -12.49 2.14 -0.15
N ARG A 18 -13.21 2.30 0.95
CA ARG A 18 -13.43 3.63 1.54
C ARG A 18 -12.14 4.15 2.15
N LYS A 19 -11.75 5.37 1.75
CA LYS A 19 -10.61 6.07 2.34
C LYS A 19 -10.88 6.44 3.81
N PRO A 20 -9.85 6.44 4.68
CA PRO A 20 -10.02 6.87 6.07
C PRO A 20 -10.46 8.33 6.21
N ASN A 21 -11.19 8.64 7.28
CA ASN A 21 -11.73 9.98 7.52
C ASN A 21 -10.80 10.82 8.42
N PHE A 22 -9.54 10.95 8.02
CA PHE A 22 -8.53 11.82 8.67
C PHE A 22 -7.58 12.39 7.61
N PRO A 23 -6.80 13.45 7.87
CA PRO A 23 -5.83 13.98 6.91
C PRO A 23 -4.78 12.95 6.49
N HIS A 24 -4.73 12.60 5.21
CA HIS A 24 -3.77 11.65 4.66
C HIS A 24 -3.50 11.87 3.16
N GLU A 25 -2.32 11.43 2.73
CA GLU A 25 -2.00 11.13 1.33
C GLU A 25 -2.33 9.67 1.04
N TYR A 26 -2.80 9.39 -0.18
CA TYR A 26 -3.26 8.05 -0.56
C TYR A 26 -2.75 7.68 -1.96
N THR A 27 -2.00 6.60 -2.07
CA THR A 27 -1.45 6.08 -3.33
C THR A 27 -1.80 4.62 -3.49
N GLU A 28 -2.21 4.22 -4.70
CA GLU A 28 -2.50 2.83 -5.03
C GLU A 28 -1.62 2.36 -6.19
N HIS A 29 -1.25 1.08 -6.15
CA HIS A 29 -0.60 0.37 -7.22
C HIS A 29 -1.49 -0.81 -7.65
N ALA A 30 -1.59 -1.04 -8.95
CA ALA A 30 -2.33 -2.17 -9.51
C ALA A 30 -1.77 -3.50 -8.96
N GLN A 31 -0.46 -3.68 -9.06
CA GLN A 31 0.29 -4.85 -8.60
C GLN A 31 1.70 -4.42 -8.16
N THR A 32 2.27 -5.06 -7.14
CA THR A 32 3.64 -4.83 -6.65
C THR A 32 4.46 -6.11 -6.69
N ALA A 33 5.62 -6.05 -7.35
CA ALA A 33 6.62 -7.12 -7.30
C ALA A 33 7.48 -7.02 -6.03
N PRO A 34 8.09 -8.12 -5.55
CA PRO A 34 8.85 -8.13 -4.30
C PRO A 34 9.97 -7.07 -4.19
N ASP A 35 10.67 -6.82 -5.30
CA ASP A 35 11.75 -5.83 -5.40
C ASP A 35 11.26 -4.37 -5.40
N GLN A 36 9.96 -4.15 -5.57
CA GLN A 36 9.34 -2.83 -5.59
C GLN A 36 8.76 -2.42 -4.22
N ILE A 37 8.66 -3.35 -3.27
CA ILE A 37 7.96 -3.14 -1.99
C ILE A 37 8.58 -1.99 -1.21
N VAL A 38 9.90 -2.02 -1.00
CA VAL A 38 10.63 -1.03 -0.19
C VAL A 38 10.48 0.37 -0.78
N GLU A 39 10.67 0.51 -2.09
CA GLU A 39 10.60 1.83 -2.74
C GLU A 39 9.18 2.40 -2.72
N ARG A 40 8.16 1.57 -2.93
CA ARG A 40 6.74 2.00 -2.89
C ARG A 40 6.28 2.35 -1.48
N LEU A 41 6.76 1.63 -0.47
CA LEU A 41 6.45 1.89 0.94
C LEU A 41 7.30 3.01 1.55
N LYS A 42 8.21 3.63 0.79
CA LYS A 42 9.08 4.70 1.31
C LYS A 42 8.27 5.87 1.86
N GLY A 43 8.45 6.14 3.16
CA GLY A 43 7.73 7.17 3.90
C GLY A 43 6.25 6.87 4.15
N ALA A 44 5.75 5.68 3.76
CA ALA A 44 4.41 5.26 4.13
C ALA A 44 4.34 5.04 5.63
N THR A 45 3.27 5.53 6.25
CA THR A 45 2.97 5.25 7.66
C THR A 45 1.88 4.19 7.80
N ILE A 46 1.15 3.91 6.71
CA ILE A 46 0.13 2.85 6.64
C ILE A 46 0.29 2.11 5.31
N CYS A 47 0.40 0.79 5.37
CA CYS A 47 0.40 -0.10 4.20
C CYS A 47 -0.94 -0.84 4.13
N ILE A 48 -1.54 -0.91 2.95
CA ILE A 48 -2.68 -1.77 2.62
C ILE A 48 -2.18 -2.81 1.62
N THR A 49 -2.47 -4.08 1.88
CA THR A 49 -2.21 -5.14 0.90
C THR A 49 -3.32 -6.20 0.93
N ASN A 50 -3.62 -6.76 -0.23
CA ASN A 50 -4.54 -7.88 -0.39
C ASN A 50 -3.79 -9.22 -0.32
N LYS A 51 -2.71 -9.38 -1.11
CA LYS A 51 -1.96 -10.64 -1.30
C LYS A 51 -0.45 -10.45 -1.50
N VAL A 52 0.09 -9.23 -1.52
CA VAL A 52 1.54 -9.03 -1.63
C VAL A 52 2.21 -9.58 -0.37
N PRO A 53 3.11 -10.59 -0.48
CA PRO A 53 3.73 -11.19 0.68
C PRO A 53 4.79 -10.25 1.25
N LEU A 54 4.52 -9.69 2.44
CA LEU A 54 5.48 -8.89 3.19
C LEU A 54 6.37 -9.82 4.04
N ARG A 55 7.54 -10.18 3.52
CA ARG A 55 8.52 -11.04 4.21
C ARG A 55 9.79 -10.28 4.55
N GLU A 56 10.51 -10.77 5.57
CA GLU A 56 11.82 -10.22 5.97
C GLU A 56 12.80 -10.13 4.80
N ALA A 57 12.86 -11.13 3.92
CA ALA A 57 13.77 -11.12 2.77
C ALA A 57 13.46 -10.04 1.71
N THR A 58 12.32 -9.37 1.80
CA THR A 58 11.80 -8.42 0.79
C THR A 58 11.50 -7.03 1.39
N LEU A 59 11.84 -6.81 2.66
CA LEU A 59 11.65 -5.58 3.42
C LEU A 59 12.99 -5.09 3.98
#